data_AF-A0A376TUD3-F1
#
_entry.id   AF-A0A376TUD3-F1
#
_cell.length_a   1.000
_cell.length_b   1.000
_cell.length_c   1.000
_cell.angle_alpha   90.00
_cell.angle_beta   90.00
_cell.angle_gamma   90.00
#
_symmetry.space_group_name_H-M   'P 1'
#
loop_
_entity.id
_entity.type
_entity.pdbx_description
1 polymer ?
#
loop_
_entity_poly.entity_id
_entity_poly.type
_entity_poly.pdbx_seq_one_letter_code
_entity_poly.pdbx_strand_id
1 'polypeptide(L)'
;MKHDHFVVQSPDKPAQQLLLLFHGVGDNPVAMGEIGSWFAPLFPDALVVSVGGAEPSGNPAGRQWFSVQGITEDNRQARVDAIMPTFIETVRYWQKQSGVGANATALIGFSQGAIMALESIKAEPGLASRVIAFNGRYASLPETASTATTIHLIHGGEDPVIDLAHAVAAQEALISGRW
;
A
#
# COMPACT_ATOMS: atom_id res chain seq x y z
N MET A 1 8.98 -12.56 11.71
CA MET A 1 9.87 -11.40 11.60
C MET A 1 9.27 -10.23 12.37
N LYS A 2 10.07 -9.32 12.94
CA LYS A 2 9.56 -8.08 13.54
C LYS A 2 9.61 -7.02 12.44
N HIS A 3 8.45 -6.71 11.84
CA HIS A 3 8.35 -5.61 10.88
C HIS A 3 8.52 -4.29 11.62
N ASP A 4 9.23 -3.32 11.02
CA ASP A 4 9.21 -1.95 11.52
C ASP A 4 7.78 -1.39 11.34
N HIS A 5 7.21 -0.79 12.38
CA HIS A 5 5.83 -0.35 12.36
C HIS A 5 5.51 0.65 13.48
N PHE A 6 4.39 1.35 13.31
CA PHE A 6 3.79 2.22 14.29
C PHE A 6 2.29 1.89 14.40
N VAL A 7 1.84 1.48 15.59
CA VAL A 7 0.41 1.24 15.85
C VAL A 7 -0.23 2.58 16.19
N VAL A 8 -1.08 3.08 15.30
CA VAL A 8 -1.77 4.36 15.45
C VAL A 8 -2.95 4.23 16.40
N GLN A 9 -3.73 3.15 16.23
CA GLN A 9 -4.89 2.83 17.04
C GLN A 9 -5.01 1.32 17.16
N SER A 10 -5.24 0.83 18.37
CA SER A 10 -5.74 -0.53 18.62
C SER A 10 -7.03 -0.42 19.41
N PRO A 11 -8.14 -1.01 18.95
CA PRO A 11 -9.41 -0.97 19.68
C PRO A 11 -9.35 -1.84 20.94
N ASP A 12 -10.14 -1.49 21.96
CA ASP A 12 -10.27 -2.27 23.21
C ASP A 12 -11.03 -3.59 23.03
N LYS A 13 -11.76 -3.72 21.91
CA LYS A 13 -12.50 -4.92 21.49
C LYS A 13 -11.78 -5.57 20.30
N PRO A 14 -12.11 -6.83 19.95
CA PRO A 14 -11.62 -7.42 18.71
C PRO A 14 -11.87 -6.49 17.51
N ALA A 15 -10.81 -6.20 16.76
CA ALA A 15 -10.87 -5.28 15.62
C ALA A 15 -11.87 -5.80 14.58
N GLN A 16 -12.69 -4.91 14.05
CA GLN A 16 -13.63 -5.23 12.96
C GLN A 16 -13.06 -4.91 11.59
N GLN A 17 -12.05 -4.03 11.55
CA GLN A 17 -11.39 -3.57 10.34
C GLN A 17 -9.88 -3.47 10.58
N LEU A 18 -9.12 -3.65 9.49
CA LEU A 18 -7.68 -3.50 9.49
C LEU A 18 -7.29 -2.47 8.44
N LEU A 19 -6.67 -1.37 8.89
CA LEU A 19 -6.16 -0.31 8.02
C LEU A 19 -4.64 -0.35 8.08
N LEU A 20 -4.00 -0.72 6.97
CA LEU A 20 -2.55 -0.75 6.84
C LEU A 20 -2.07 0.42 6.00
N LEU A 21 -1.18 1.23 6.56
CA LEU A 21 -0.62 2.41 5.91
C LEU A 21 0.83 2.17 5.47
N PHE A 22 1.14 2.52 4.22
CA PHE A 22 2.44 2.29 3.58
C PHE A 22 3.03 3.60 3.05
N HIS A 23 4.19 3.97 3.58
CA HIS A 23 4.85 5.24 3.30
C HIS A 23 5.59 5.26 1.95
N GLY A 24 5.99 6.45 1.49
CA GLY A 24 6.81 6.65 0.29
C GLY A 24 8.31 6.41 0.54
N VAL A 25 9.12 6.33 -0.52
CA VAL A 25 10.58 6.10 -0.40
C VAL A 25 11.25 7.19 0.45
N GLY A 26 12.13 6.78 1.37
CA GLY A 26 12.87 7.68 2.27
C GLY A 26 12.08 8.16 3.50
N ASP A 27 10.79 7.83 3.58
CA ASP A 27 9.93 8.13 4.73
C ASP A 27 9.88 6.94 5.72
N ASN A 28 9.06 7.01 6.75
CA ASN A 28 9.06 6.08 7.88
C ASN A 28 7.64 5.83 8.43
N PRO A 29 7.43 4.73 9.18
CA PRO A 29 6.10 4.39 9.69
C PRO A 29 5.54 5.37 10.74
N VAL A 30 6.39 6.13 11.44
CA VAL A 30 5.89 7.10 12.44
C VAL A 30 5.24 8.29 11.73
N ALA A 31 5.91 8.88 10.74
CA ALA A 31 5.37 10.01 9.96
C ALA A 31 4.11 9.62 9.18
N MET A 32 4.11 8.45 8.53
CA MET A 32 2.89 7.93 7.87
C MET A 32 1.79 7.59 8.89
N GLY A 33 2.17 7.24 10.13
CA GLY A 33 1.24 7.06 11.25
C GLY A 33 0.49 8.34 11.64
N GLU A 34 1.09 9.52 11.46
CA GLU A 34 0.40 10.81 11.67
C GLU A 34 -0.76 10.99 10.68
N ILE A 35 -0.59 10.54 9.43
CA ILE A 35 -1.68 10.49 8.45
C ILE A 35 -2.74 9.46 8.90
N GLY A 36 -2.29 8.32 9.42
CA GLY A 36 -3.15 7.29 10.01
C GLY A 36 -4.04 7.81 11.14
N SER A 37 -3.58 8.79 11.90
CA SER A 37 -4.31 9.35 13.05
C SER A 37 -5.65 9.98 12.66
N TRP A 38 -5.79 10.44 11.42
CA TRP A 38 -7.05 10.99 10.90
C TRP A 38 -8.13 9.92 10.68
N PHE A 39 -7.74 8.66 10.52
CA PHE A 39 -8.68 7.55 10.37
C PHE A 39 -9.22 7.06 11.72
N ALA A 40 -8.40 7.10 12.77
CA ALA A 40 -8.74 6.62 14.11
C ALA A 40 -10.14 7.06 14.62
N PRO A 41 -10.48 8.38 14.65
CA PRO A 41 -11.79 8.82 15.15
C PRO A 41 -12.96 8.45 14.24
N LEU A 42 -12.73 8.19 12.95
CA LEU A 42 -13.76 7.82 11.98
C LEU A 42 -14.02 6.31 11.97
N PHE A 43 -13.05 5.52 12.41
CA PHE A 43 -13.09 4.06 12.44
C PHE A 43 -12.68 3.54 13.83
N PRO A 44 -13.49 3.78 14.87
CA PRO A 44 -13.11 3.47 16.26
C PRO A 44 -12.87 1.97 16.53
N ASP A 45 -13.50 1.09 15.73
CA ASP A 45 -13.33 -0.37 15.85
C ASP A 45 -12.22 -0.94 14.94
N ALA A 46 -11.42 -0.08 14.31
CA ALA A 46 -10.33 -0.49 13.44
C ALA A 46 -8.99 -0.62 14.17
N LEU A 47 -8.22 -1.66 13.84
CA LEU A 47 -6.78 -1.66 14.05
C LEU A 47 -6.13 -0.84 12.93
N VAL A 48 -5.41 0.23 13.29
CA VAL A 48 -4.73 1.13 12.35
C VAL A 48 -3.24 1.04 12.57
N VAL A 49 -2.52 0.58 11.56
CA VAL A 49 -1.07 0.34 11.64
C VAL A 49 -0.37 0.95 10.45
N SER A 50 0.67 1.73 10.71
CA SER A 50 1.62 2.12 9.67
C SER A 50 2.81 1.18 9.67
N VAL A 51 3.20 0.72 8.49
CA VAL A 51 4.24 -0.29 8.28
C VAL A 51 5.45 0.34 7.60
N GLY A 52 6.63 0.07 8.14
CA GLY A 52 7.91 0.52 7.62
C GLY A 52 8.44 -0.39 6.52
N GLY A 53 9.08 0.22 5.52
CA GLY A 53 9.72 -0.46 4.40
C GLY A 53 10.84 -1.39 4.83
N ALA A 54 11.11 -2.41 4.00
CA ALA A 54 12.04 -3.49 4.29
C ALA A 54 13.51 -3.04 4.38
N GLU A 55 13.89 -1.97 3.68
CA GLU A 55 15.27 -1.49 3.60
C GLU A 55 15.42 -0.06 4.14
N PRO A 56 16.58 0.31 4.70
CA PRO A 56 16.90 1.72 4.99
C PRO A 56 16.98 2.57 3.72
N SER A 57 16.62 3.86 3.81
CA SER A 57 16.74 4.80 2.68
C SER A 57 16.86 6.25 3.16
N GLY A 58 17.82 6.99 2.61
CA GLY A 58 18.00 8.41 2.90
C GLY A 58 18.47 8.66 4.34
N ASN A 59 17.62 9.28 5.15
CA ASN A 59 17.95 9.66 6.53
C ASN A 59 17.97 8.42 7.47
N PRO A 60 18.48 8.53 8.72
CA PRO A 60 18.60 7.39 9.63
C PRO A 60 17.28 6.68 9.98
N ALA A 61 16.14 7.38 9.96
CA ALA A 61 14.82 6.81 10.20
C ALA A 61 14.11 6.37 8.90
N GLY A 62 14.62 6.79 7.75
CA GLY A 62 14.01 6.61 6.45
C GLY A 62 14.13 5.17 5.95
N ARG A 63 13.08 4.72 5.29
CA ARG A 63 12.88 3.36 4.81
C ARG A 63 12.46 3.37 3.34
N GLN A 64 12.59 2.23 2.68
CA GLN A 64 12.07 1.98 1.34
C GLN A 64 11.58 0.55 1.21
N TRP A 65 10.69 0.33 0.24
CA TRP A 65 10.18 -0.99 -0.14
C TRP A 65 11.11 -1.65 -1.15
N PHE A 66 11.56 -0.88 -2.14
CA PHE A 66 12.56 -1.28 -3.11
C PHE A 66 13.45 -0.08 -3.44
N SER A 67 14.70 -0.33 -3.81
CA SER A 67 15.61 0.76 -4.19
C SER A 67 15.18 1.44 -5.48
N VAL A 68 15.08 2.77 -5.43
CA VAL A 68 14.86 3.65 -6.60
C VAL A 68 16.17 4.02 -7.31
N GLN A 69 17.34 3.63 -6.77
CA GLN A 69 18.62 3.91 -7.40
C GLN A 69 18.76 3.12 -8.72
N GLY A 70 18.94 3.86 -9.82
CA GLY A 70 19.02 3.27 -11.16
C GLY A 70 17.71 2.63 -11.61
N ILE A 71 16.58 3.08 -11.07
CA ILE A 71 15.26 2.61 -11.52
C ILE A 71 14.98 3.11 -12.93
N THR A 72 14.46 2.22 -13.76
CA THR A 72 13.96 2.52 -15.10
C THR A 72 12.54 1.97 -15.21
N GLU A 73 11.83 2.27 -16.29
CA GLU A 73 10.53 1.64 -16.55
C GLU A 73 10.71 0.12 -16.76
N ASP A 74 11.72 -0.29 -17.53
CA ASP A 74 11.98 -1.72 -17.83
C ASP A 74 12.33 -2.57 -16.60
N ASN A 75 13.00 -1.98 -15.60
CA ASN A 75 13.45 -2.74 -14.43
C ASN A 75 12.54 -2.60 -13.20
N ARG A 76 11.51 -1.75 -13.25
CA ARG A 76 10.66 -1.46 -12.08
C ARG A 76 9.88 -2.67 -11.62
N GLN A 77 9.23 -3.39 -12.53
CA GLN A 77 8.42 -4.55 -12.17
C GLN A 77 9.27 -5.61 -11.46
N ALA A 78 10.44 -5.95 -12.00
CA ALA A 78 11.34 -6.93 -11.38
C ALA A 78 11.78 -6.53 -9.95
N ARG A 79 11.96 -5.23 -9.68
CA ARG A 79 12.29 -4.72 -8.33
C ARG A 79 11.11 -4.85 -7.37
N VAL A 80 9.89 -4.58 -7.84
CA VAL A 80 8.67 -4.78 -7.05
C VAL A 80 8.46 -6.26 -6.76
N ASP A 81 8.57 -7.11 -7.78
CA ASP A 81 8.41 -8.57 -7.66
C ASP A 81 9.36 -9.17 -6.63
N ALA A 82 10.61 -8.68 -6.59
CA ALA A 82 11.61 -9.16 -5.64
C ALA A 82 11.23 -8.97 -4.17
N ILE A 83 10.49 -7.90 -3.83
CA ILE A 83 10.05 -7.63 -2.45
C ILE A 83 8.60 -8.04 -2.18
N MET A 84 7.80 -8.27 -3.23
CA MET A 84 6.36 -8.50 -3.10
C MET A 84 5.98 -9.66 -2.14
N PRO A 85 6.67 -10.82 -2.12
CA PRO A 85 6.38 -11.87 -1.15
C PRO A 85 6.47 -11.39 0.31
N THR A 86 7.45 -10.55 0.62
CA THR A 86 7.63 -9.98 1.97
C THR A 86 6.50 -8.98 2.30
N PHE A 87 6.09 -8.17 1.32
CA PHE A 87 4.98 -7.24 1.49
C PHE A 87 3.66 -7.99 1.76
N ILE A 88 3.37 -9.03 0.97
CA ILE A 88 2.18 -9.88 1.14
C ILE A 88 2.21 -10.59 2.50
N GLU A 89 3.35 -11.15 2.90
CA GLU A 89 3.50 -11.77 4.23
C GLU A 89 3.21 -10.76 5.35
N THR A 90 3.66 -9.51 5.19
CA THR A 90 3.39 -8.45 6.16
C THR A 90 1.90 -8.13 6.29
N VAL A 91 1.16 -8.08 5.17
CA VAL A 91 -0.30 -7.92 5.19
C VAL A 91 -0.97 -9.10 5.89
N ARG A 92 -0.59 -10.33 5.53
CA ARG A 92 -1.14 -11.56 6.14
C ARG A 92 -0.82 -11.64 7.63
N TYR A 93 0.36 -11.20 8.03
CA TYR A 93 0.76 -11.12 9.43
C TYR A 93 -0.22 -10.24 10.22
N TRP A 94 -0.50 -9.03 9.75
CA TRP A 94 -1.42 -8.12 10.44
C TRP A 94 -2.89 -8.58 10.40
N GLN A 95 -3.31 -9.22 9.31
CA GLN A 95 -4.62 -9.91 9.26
C GLN A 95 -4.71 -10.97 10.35
N LYS A 96 -3.65 -11.77 10.53
CA LYS A 96 -3.59 -12.78 11.60
C LYS A 96 -3.54 -12.17 13.00
N GLN A 97 -2.77 -11.10 13.22
CA GLN A 97 -2.68 -10.43 14.53
C GLN A 97 -4.01 -9.80 14.94
N SER A 98 -4.71 -9.19 14.00
CA SER A 98 -6.01 -8.53 14.25
C SER A 98 -7.18 -9.50 14.32
N GLY A 99 -7.06 -10.68 13.71
CA GLY A 99 -8.19 -11.57 13.44
C GLY A 99 -9.09 -11.09 12.29
N VAL A 100 -8.70 -10.01 11.59
CA VAL A 100 -9.47 -9.40 10.50
C VAL A 100 -9.06 -10.02 9.16
N GLY A 101 -10.03 -10.55 8.43
CA GLY A 101 -9.81 -11.12 7.10
C GLY A 101 -9.70 -10.05 5.99
N ALA A 102 -9.36 -10.51 4.78
CA ALA A 102 -9.18 -9.66 3.60
C ALA A 102 -10.39 -8.75 3.30
N ASN A 103 -11.61 -9.25 3.49
CA ASN A 103 -12.86 -8.51 3.22
C ASN A 103 -13.01 -7.23 4.06
N ALA A 104 -12.34 -7.15 5.21
CA ALA A 104 -12.34 -6.00 6.10
C ALA A 104 -10.94 -5.37 6.25
N THR A 105 -10.02 -5.68 5.33
CA THR A 105 -8.69 -5.08 5.25
C THR A 105 -8.66 -3.99 4.18
N ALA A 106 -8.09 -2.84 4.50
CA ALA A 106 -7.77 -1.76 3.56
C ALA A 106 -6.26 -1.50 3.53
N LEU A 107 -5.70 -1.39 2.32
CA LEU A 107 -4.30 -1.01 2.07
C LEU A 107 -4.27 0.45 1.63
N ILE A 108 -3.54 1.29 2.36
CA ILE A 108 -3.49 2.73 2.14
C ILE A 108 -2.04 3.11 1.88
N GLY A 109 -1.73 3.56 0.67
CA GLY A 109 -0.35 3.83 0.27
C GLY A 109 -0.16 5.24 -0.27
N PHE A 110 1.03 5.79 -0.05
CA PHE A 110 1.49 7.01 -0.70
C PHE A 110 2.75 6.75 -1.52
N SER A 111 2.82 7.29 -2.75
CA SER A 111 3.99 7.18 -3.64
C SER A 111 4.49 5.72 -3.76
N GLN A 112 5.69 5.38 -3.29
CA GLN A 112 6.19 4.00 -3.33
C GLN A 112 5.28 3.00 -2.56
N GLY A 113 4.69 3.39 -1.44
CA GLY A 113 3.74 2.56 -0.71
C GLY A 113 2.44 2.34 -1.47
N ALA A 114 2.01 3.31 -2.29
CA ALA A 114 0.86 3.15 -3.19
C ALA A 114 1.16 2.15 -4.31
N ILE A 115 2.38 2.18 -4.86
CA ILE A 115 2.85 1.17 -5.83
C ILE A 115 2.77 -0.22 -5.21
N MET A 116 3.30 -0.39 -3.99
CA MET A 116 3.27 -1.69 -3.30
C MET A 116 1.85 -2.18 -3.05
N ALA A 117 0.94 -1.30 -2.59
CA ALA A 117 -0.45 -1.68 -2.35
C ALA A 117 -1.16 -2.14 -3.64
N LEU A 118 -1.03 -1.39 -4.74
CA LEU A 118 -1.61 -1.74 -6.04
C LEU A 118 -1.01 -3.04 -6.60
N GLU A 119 0.31 -3.17 -6.55
CA GLU A 119 1.01 -4.34 -7.07
C GLU A 119 0.71 -5.60 -6.24
N SER A 120 0.44 -5.45 -4.93
CA SER A 120 0.10 -6.59 -4.06
C SER A 120 -1.23 -7.24 -4.41
N ILE A 121 -2.26 -6.45 -4.75
CA ILE A 121 -3.55 -6.99 -5.19
C ILE A 121 -3.51 -7.50 -6.63
N LYS A 122 -2.55 -7.03 -7.44
CA LYS A 122 -2.26 -7.57 -8.78
C LYS A 122 -1.64 -8.95 -8.67
N ALA A 123 -0.66 -9.10 -7.77
CA ALA A 123 0.05 -10.36 -7.54
C ALA A 123 -0.79 -11.40 -6.78
N GLU A 124 -1.59 -10.95 -5.81
CA GLU A 124 -2.42 -11.81 -4.95
C GLU A 124 -3.86 -11.26 -4.89
N PRO A 125 -4.72 -11.59 -5.87
CA PRO A 125 -6.13 -11.23 -5.84
C PRO A 125 -6.81 -11.71 -4.55
N GLY A 126 -7.55 -10.83 -3.89
CA GLY A 126 -8.22 -11.16 -2.61
C GLY A 126 -7.32 -11.00 -1.38
N LEU A 127 -6.14 -10.38 -1.50
CA LEU A 127 -5.32 -10.01 -0.34
C LEU A 127 -6.02 -8.99 0.58
N ALA A 128 -6.74 -8.04 -0.01
CA ALA A 128 -7.55 -7.02 0.67
C ALA A 128 -8.74 -6.62 -0.21
N SER A 129 -9.82 -6.11 0.39
CA SER A 129 -11.00 -5.65 -0.37
C SER A 129 -10.94 -4.18 -0.78
N ARG A 130 -10.00 -3.41 -0.21
CA ARG A 130 -9.85 -1.98 -0.46
C ARG A 130 -8.39 -1.58 -0.64
N VAL A 131 -8.11 -0.81 -1.68
CA VAL A 131 -6.84 -0.11 -1.87
C VAL A 131 -7.11 1.39 -2.03
N ILE A 132 -6.41 2.22 -1.27
CA ILE A 132 -6.38 3.68 -1.45
C ILE A 132 -4.95 4.07 -1.81
N ALA A 133 -4.75 4.50 -3.05
CA ALA A 133 -3.45 4.82 -3.61
C ALA A 133 -3.33 6.32 -3.85
N PHE A 134 -2.53 6.99 -3.02
CA PHE A 134 -2.21 8.41 -3.15
C PHE A 134 -0.93 8.59 -3.96
N ASN A 135 -1.01 9.40 -5.04
CA ASN A 135 0.13 9.79 -5.86
C ASN A 135 1.00 8.59 -6.29
N GLY A 136 0.34 7.51 -6.70
CA GLY A 136 0.95 6.20 -6.96
C GLY A 136 0.85 5.78 -8.42
N ARG A 137 1.30 4.55 -8.70
CA ARG A 137 1.15 3.90 -10.00
C ARG A 137 1.25 2.39 -9.88
N TYR A 138 0.77 1.66 -10.89
CA TYR A 138 1.27 0.30 -11.11
C TYR A 138 2.72 0.35 -11.61
N ALA A 139 3.50 -0.68 -11.31
CA ALA A 139 4.81 -0.89 -11.93
C ALA A 139 4.65 -1.28 -13.40
N SER A 140 3.78 -2.26 -13.67
CA SER A 140 3.20 -2.57 -14.97
C SER A 140 1.68 -2.68 -14.86
N LEU A 141 0.96 -2.21 -15.87
CA LEU A 141 -0.51 -2.22 -15.85
C LEU A 141 -1.05 -3.66 -15.69
N PRO A 142 -2.14 -3.86 -14.93
CA PRO A 142 -2.77 -5.16 -14.82
C PRO A 142 -3.41 -5.57 -16.15
N GLU A 143 -3.25 -6.84 -16.53
CA GLU A 143 -3.93 -7.41 -17.73
C GLU A 143 -5.35 -7.89 -17.43
N THR A 144 -5.63 -8.18 -16.15
CA THR A 144 -6.92 -8.61 -15.65
C THR A 144 -7.30 -7.77 -14.43
N ALA A 145 -8.59 -7.56 -14.23
CA ALA A 145 -9.13 -6.85 -13.08
C ALA A 145 -10.25 -7.67 -12.46
N SER A 146 -10.45 -7.51 -11.14
CA SER A 146 -11.53 -8.16 -10.40
C SER A 146 -12.36 -7.11 -9.69
N THR A 147 -13.69 -7.28 -9.70
CA THR A 147 -14.61 -6.42 -8.95
C THR A 147 -14.60 -6.71 -7.44
N ALA A 148 -13.84 -7.73 -7.00
CA ALA A 148 -13.72 -8.09 -5.59
C ALA A 148 -12.96 -7.04 -4.76
N THR A 149 -12.15 -6.19 -5.40
CA THR A 149 -11.36 -5.13 -4.73
C THR A 149 -11.81 -3.75 -5.20
N THR A 150 -12.19 -2.87 -4.27
CA THR A 150 -12.42 -1.46 -4.57
C THR A 150 -11.10 -0.70 -4.51
N ILE A 151 -10.75 0.00 -5.60
CA ILE A 151 -9.50 0.75 -5.71
C ILE A 151 -9.83 2.24 -5.84
N HIS A 152 -9.29 3.05 -4.94
CA HIS A 152 -9.33 4.50 -5.00
C HIS A 152 -7.98 5.03 -5.48
N LEU A 153 -7.95 5.63 -6.67
CA LEU A 153 -6.79 6.35 -7.19
C LEU A 153 -6.97 7.83 -6.89
N ILE A 154 -6.08 8.41 -6.08
CA ILE A 154 -6.12 9.81 -5.69
C ILE A 154 -4.78 10.43 -6.06
N HIS A 155 -4.77 11.37 -6.99
CA HIS A 155 -3.53 11.86 -7.60
C HIS A 155 -3.56 13.36 -7.83
N GLY A 156 -2.45 14.04 -7.51
CA GLY A 156 -2.31 15.47 -7.78
C GLY A 156 -2.11 15.73 -9.27
N GLY A 157 -2.88 16.67 -9.85
CA GLY A 157 -2.82 16.94 -11.29
C GLY A 157 -1.51 17.55 -11.79
N GLU A 158 -0.69 18.08 -10.89
CA GLU A 158 0.60 18.73 -11.18
C GLU A 158 1.77 18.02 -10.47
N ASP A 159 1.63 16.73 -10.16
CA ASP A 159 2.68 15.96 -9.47
C ASP A 159 3.95 15.86 -10.34
N PRO A 160 5.08 16.45 -9.91
CA PRO A 160 6.32 16.46 -10.71
C PRO A 160 7.15 15.18 -10.55
N VAL A 161 6.74 14.25 -9.66
CA VAL A 161 7.49 13.03 -9.32
C VAL A 161 6.87 11.80 -9.96
N ILE A 162 5.56 11.62 -9.81
CA ILE A 162 4.81 10.56 -10.48
C ILE A 162 3.72 11.22 -11.30
N ASP A 163 3.88 11.22 -12.63
CA ASP A 163 2.95 11.85 -13.55
C ASP A 163 1.52 11.29 -13.40
N LEU A 164 0.52 12.18 -13.42
CA LEU A 164 -0.91 11.84 -13.37
C LEU A 164 -1.31 10.79 -14.40
N ALA A 165 -0.68 10.78 -15.58
CA ALA A 165 -0.94 9.84 -16.65
C ALA A 165 -0.84 8.38 -16.18
N HIS A 166 -0.03 8.08 -15.16
CA HIS A 166 0.03 6.73 -14.59
C HIS A 166 -1.25 6.33 -13.84
N ALA A 167 -1.88 7.25 -13.11
CA ALA A 167 -3.15 6.98 -12.45
C ALA A 167 -4.30 6.86 -13.46
N VAL A 168 -4.28 7.69 -14.52
CA VAL A 168 -5.25 7.60 -15.63
C VAL A 168 -5.13 6.25 -16.36
N ALA A 169 -3.91 5.85 -16.73
CA ALA A 169 -3.67 4.55 -17.38
C ALA A 169 -4.08 3.38 -16.47
N ALA A 170 -3.85 3.49 -15.16
CA ALA A 170 -4.30 2.49 -14.19
C ALA A 170 -5.84 2.38 -14.16
N GLN A 171 -6.55 3.52 -14.12
CA GLN A 171 -8.01 3.55 -14.18
C GLN A 171 -8.52 2.87 -15.47
N GLU A 172 -7.95 3.23 -16.62
CA GLU A 172 -8.35 2.65 -17.91
C GLU A 172 -8.13 1.13 -17.95
N ALA A 173 -6.98 0.65 -17.48
CA ALA A 173 -6.67 -0.78 -17.41
C ALA A 173 -7.64 -1.53 -16.48
N LEU A 174 -7.98 -0.94 -15.32
CA LEU A 174 -8.88 -1.54 -14.34
C LEU A 174 -10.33 -1.61 -14.80
N ILE A 175 -10.79 -0.65 -15.61
CA ILE A 175 -12.16 -0.62 -16.14
C ILE A 175 -12.29 -1.47 -17.42
N SER A 176 -11.24 -1.55 -18.23
CA SER A 176 -11.21 -2.33 -19.47
C SER A 176 -10.85 -3.80 -19.28
N GLY A 177 -10.39 -4.18 -18.08
CA GLY A 177 -10.06 -5.56 -17.73
C GLY A 177 -11.20 -6.52 -18.07
N ARG A 178 -10.86 -7.62 -18.75
CA ARG A 178 -11.81 -8.70 -19.02
C ARG A 178 -12.14 -9.38 -17.69
N TRP A 179 -13.42 -9.31 -17.30
CA TRP A 179 -13.98 -9.92 -16.09
C TRP A 179 -14.22 -11.42 -16.26
#